data_AF-O44161-F1
#
_entry.id   AF-O44161-F1
#
_cell.length_a   1.000
_cell.length_b   1.000
_cell.length_c   1.000
_cell.angle_alpha   90.00
_cell.angle_beta   90.00
_cell.angle_gamma   90.00
#
_symmetry.space_group_name_H-M   'P 1'
#
loop_
_entity.id
_entity.type
_entity.pdbx_description
1 polymer ?
#
loop_
_entity_poly.entity_id
_entity_poly.type
_entity_poly.pdbx_seq_one_letter_code
_entity_poly.pdbx_strand_id
1 'polypeptide(L)'
;MIGGPSAKKAKKVKEDKSGIVHGEKARRRKLARPEFNKQRFKKSFNAHVIEQSKAILDSAEPDYRRVNAYQLSSAPPSEKPARKFCAVCGIISKYCCTRCGANFFQILLTSMSRRA
;
A
#
# COMPACT_ATOMS: atom_id res chain seq x y z
N MET A 1 -21.02 -41.05 6.15
CA MET A 1 -19.83 -41.50 6.91
C MET A 1 -18.65 -41.33 5.95
N ILE A 2 -17.65 -40.47 6.16
CA ILE A 2 -16.61 -40.52 7.18
C ILE A 2 -16.07 -39.09 7.35
N GLY A 3 -16.30 -38.48 8.52
CA GLY A 3 -15.58 -37.29 8.98
C GLY A 3 -14.40 -37.75 9.82
N GLY A 4 -13.18 -37.39 9.46
CA GLY A 4 -11.98 -37.61 10.27
C GLY A 4 -11.62 -36.36 11.07
N PRO A 5 -11.51 -36.41 12.41
CA PRO A 5 -11.03 -35.27 13.19
C PRO A 5 -9.50 -35.22 13.23
N SER A 6 -8.93 -34.11 12.75
CA SER A 6 -7.50 -33.81 12.83
C SER A 6 -7.04 -33.61 14.27
N ALA A 7 -5.94 -34.28 14.63
CA ALA A 7 -5.34 -34.31 15.94
C ALA A 7 -4.95 -32.92 16.48
N LYS A 8 -5.36 -32.63 17.72
CA LYS A 8 -4.90 -31.49 18.51
C LYS A 8 -3.44 -31.72 18.92
N LYS A 9 -2.49 -31.02 18.30
CA LYS A 9 -1.09 -31.01 18.76
C LYS A 9 -0.89 -29.86 19.74
N ALA A 10 -0.91 -30.19 21.03
CA ALA A 10 -0.49 -29.30 22.11
C ALA A 10 1.01 -28.99 21.98
N LYS A 11 1.39 -27.71 22.07
CA LYS A 11 2.80 -27.30 22.15
C LYS A 11 3.01 -26.28 23.27
N LYS A 12 3.38 -26.84 24.43
CA LYS A 12 4.35 -26.40 25.43
C LYS A 12 4.50 -24.89 25.67
N VAL A 13 3.95 -24.45 26.80
CA VAL A 13 4.23 -23.16 27.45
C VAL A 13 5.72 -23.10 27.84
N LYS A 14 6.41 -22.02 27.44
CA LYS A 14 7.73 -21.65 27.94
C LYS A 14 7.53 -20.71 29.13
N GLU A 15 8.07 -21.07 30.29
CA GLU A 15 8.31 -20.16 31.39
C GLU A 15 9.50 -19.25 31.04
N ASP A 16 9.26 -17.93 30.98
CA ASP A 16 10.33 -16.93 30.93
C ASP A 16 10.47 -16.28 32.30
N LYS A 17 11.54 -16.66 32.99
CA LYS A 17 11.98 -16.11 34.28
C LYS A 17 12.61 -14.74 34.00
N SER A 18 11.91 -13.65 34.32
CA SER A 18 12.48 -12.29 34.28
C SER A 18 12.38 -11.61 35.62
N GLY A 19 13.47 -11.69 36.39
CA GLY A 19 13.76 -10.71 37.43
C GLY A 19 14.54 -9.56 36.81
N ILE A 20 14.00 -8.34 36.91
CA ILE A 20 14.70 -7.13 37.37
C ILE A 20 13.67 -6.01 37.46
N VAL A 21 13.75 -5.34 38.60
CA VAL A 21 12.87 -4.33 39.15
C VAL A 21 13.08 -3.00 38.41
N HIS A 22 12.03 -2.40 37.84
CA HIS A 22 11.78 -0.95 37.87
C HIS A 22 10.43 -0.60 37.22
N GLY A 23 9.51 -0.09 38.05
CA GLY A 23 8.46 0.84 37.64
C GLY A 23 7.13 0.23 37.18
N GLU A 24 6.22 -0.01 38.11
CA GLU A 24 4.80 -0.32 37.86
C GLU A 24 4.11 0.69 36.91
N LYS A 25 4.61 1.94 36.87
CA LYS A 25 4.17 3.03 35.98
C LYS A 25 4.64 2.88 34.53
N ALA A 26 5.78 2.22 34.28
CA ALA A 26 6.28 1.96 32.93
C ALA A 26 5.54 0.80 32.26
N ARG A 27 5.10 -0.19 33.06
CA ARG A 27 4.29 -1.32 32.58
C ARG A 27 2.90 -0.86 32.14
N ARG A 28 2.27 0.08 32.85
CA ARG A 28 0.93 0.60 32.50
C ARG A 28 0.92 1.43 31.19
N ARG A 29 1.99 2.16 30.87
CA ARG A 29 2.10 2.92 29.59
C ARG A 29 2.35 2.05 28.37
N LYS A 30 2.94 0.86 28.52
CA LYS A 30 3.24 -0.05 27.40
C LYS A 30 2.05 -0.95 26.99
N LEU A 31 1.04 -1.13 27.85
CA LEU A 31 -0.17 -1.90 27.51
C LEU A 31 -1.25 -1.11 26.77
N ALA A 32 -1.26 0.23 26.83
CA ALA A 32 -2.34 1.04 26.27
C ALA A 32 -2.18 1.41 24.78
N ARG A 33 -1.15 0.89 24.08
CA ARG A 33 -0.79 1.39 22.74
C ARG A 33 -0.46 0.40 21.61
N PRO A 34 -0.66 -0.94 21.70
CA PRO A 34 -0.54 -1.80 20.53
C PRO A 34 -1.87 -2.26 19.90
N GLU A 35 -3.01 -2.12 20.59
CA GLU A 35 -4.33 -2.57 20.08
C GLU A 35 -4.90 -1.70 18.96
N PHE A 36 -4.60 -0.40 18.97
CA PHE A 36 -5.12 0.53 17.95
C PHE A 36 -4.53 0.30 16.54
N ASN A 37 -3.44 -0.47 16.44
CA ASN A 37 -2.72 -0.68 15.17
C ASN A 37 -3.09 -2.02 14.50
N LYS A 38 -3.66 -2.99 15.23
CA LYS A 38 -4.02 -4.30 14.65
C LYS A 38 -5.49 -4.39 14.22
N GLN A 39 -6.35 -3.53 14.77
CA GLN A 39 -7.78 -3.57 14.48
C GLN A 39 -8.18 -2.70 13.27
N ARG A 40 -7.33 -1.73 12.88
CA ARG A 40 -7.65 -0.75 11.83
C ARG A 40 -7.45 -1.23 10.39
N PHE A 41 -6.87 -2.41 10.15
CA PHE A 41 -6.52 -2.87 8.79
C PHE A 41 -7.15 -4.21 8.38
N LYS A 42 -8.19 -4.68 9.06
CA LYS A 42 -8.94 -5.87 8.61
C LYS A 42 -9.89 -5.57 7.45
N LYS A 43 -10.23 -4.30 7.22
CA LYS A 43 -11.12 -3.89 6.12
C LYS A 43 -10.29 -3.46 4.91
N SER A 44 -10.80 -3.71 3.71
CA SER A 44 -10.16 -3.23 2.48
C SER A 44 -10.17 -1.70 2.43
N PHE A 45 -9.24 -1.10 1.67
CA PHE A 45 -9.20 0.35 1.46
C PHE A 45 -10.56 0.91 1.01
N ASN A 46 -11.23 0.22 0.08
CA ASN A 46 -12.56 0.58 -0.40
C ASN A 46 -13.61 0.62 0.72
N ALA A 47 -13.59 -0.34 1.63
CA ALA A 47 -14.53 -0.36 2.75
C ALA A 47 -14.32 0.84 3.69
N HIS A 48 -13.07 1.26 3.92
CA HIS A 48 -12.78 2.44 4.72
C HIS A 48 -13.22 3.74 4.04
N VAL A 49 -13.03 3.87 2.73
CA VAL A 49 -13.48 5.04 1.97
C VAL A 49 -15.01 5.16 2.05
N ILE A 50 -15.74 4.06 1.89
CA ILE A 50 -17.21 4.04 1.97
C ILE A 50 -17.71 4.41 3.38
N GLU A 51 -17.05 3.91 4.43
CA GLU A 51 -17.40 4.26 5.82
C GLU A 51 -17.19 5.75 6.10
N GLN A 52 -16.06 6.31 5.63
CA GLN A 52 -15.79 7.73 5.79
C GLN A 52 -16.73 8.61 4.97
N SER A 53 -17.05 8.22 3.73
CA SER A 53 -18.01 8.98 2.91
C SER A 53 -19.38 9.04 3.56
N LYS A 54 -19.86 7.92 4.13
CA LYS A 54 -21.14 7.88 4.86
C LYS A 54 -21.10 8.76 6.10
N ALA A 55 -20.05 8.64 6.91
CA ALA A 55 -19.89 9.46 8.11
C ALA A 55 -19.84 10.98 7.84
N ILE A 56 -19.32 11.40 6.68
CA ILE A 56 -19.30 12.81 6.26
C ILE A 56 -20.70 13.26 5.82
N LEU A 57 -21.42 12.42 5.07
CA LEU A 57 -22.79 12.71 4.61
C LEU A 57 -23.80 12.77 5.76
N ASP A 58 -23.60 11.93 6.79
CA ASP A 58 -24.46 11.87 7.97
C ASP A 58 -24.16 12.97 9.00
N SER A 59 -23.13 13.80 8.75
CA SER A 59 -22.76 14.90 9.65
C SER A 59 -23.69 16.11 9.50
N ALA A 60 -23.81 16.93 10.56
CA ALA A 60 -24.69 18.08 10.59
C ALA A 60 -24.40 19.13 9.50
N GLU A 61 -23.17 19.16 8.97
CA GLU A 61 -22.76 20.03 7.86
C GLU A 61 -22.06 19.15 6.80
N PRO A 62 -22.78 18.59 5.83
CA PRO A 62 -22.22 17.66 4.86
C PRO A 62 -21.28 18.37 3.88
N ASP A 63 -19.98 18.20 4.08
CA ASP A 63 -18.96 18.68 3.14
C ASP A 63 -18.78 17.69 1.98
N TYR A 64 -19.57 17.87 0.92
CA TYR A 64 -19.54 17.03 -0.29
C TYR A 64 -18.15 17.01 -0.97
N ARG A 65 -17.31 18.02 -0.77
CA ARG A 65 -15.94 18.01 -1.31
C ARG A 65 -15.06 17.01 -0.56
N ARG A 66 -15.31 16.78 0.72
CA ARG A 66 -14.59 15.77 1.51
C ARG A 66 -14.97 14.34 1.13
N VAL A 67 -16.23 14.11 0.73
CA VAL A 67 -16.70 12.80 0.26
C VAL A 67 -15.89 12.32 -0.95
N ASN A 68 -15.62 13.22 -1.90
CA ASN A 68 -14.88 12.91 -3.12
C ASN A 68 -13.41 13.33 -3.06
N ALA A 69 -12.87 13.62 -1.87
CA ALA A 69 -11.54 14.21 -1.73
C ALA A 69 -10.44 13.40 -2.44
N TYR A 70 -10.51 12.07 -2.38
CA TYR A 70 -9.55 11.19 -3.06
C TYR A 70 -9.61 11.27 -4.60
N GLN A 71 -10.81 11.49 -5.16
CA GLN A 71 -11.01 11.64 -6.60
C GLN A 71 -10.68 13.07 -7.06
N LEU A 72 -11.00 14.07 -6.23
CA LEU A 72 -10.74 15.47 -6.50
C LEU A 72 -9.28 15.86 -6.29
N SER A 73 -8.50 15.08 -5.54
CA SER A 73 -7.08 15.32 -5.29
C SER A 73 -6.17 15.04 -6.51
N SER A 74 -6.73 14.84 -7.70
CA SER A 74 -5.93 14.66 -8.91
C SER A 74 -5.23 15.96 -9.29
N ALA A 75 -3.92 15.90 -9.48
CA ALA A 75 -3.16 17.04 -9.98
C ALA A 75 -3.60 17.40 -11.42
N PRO A 76 -3.56 18.70 -11.79
CA PRO A 76 -3.77 19.10 -13.18
C PRO A 76 -2.70 18.47 -14.08
N PRO A 77 -2.98 18.30 -15.39
CA PRO A 77 -2.01 17.76 -16.33
C PRO A 77 -0.76 18.65 -16.38
N SER A 78 0.40 18.03 -16.60
CA SER A 78 1.68 18.75 -16.71
C SER A 78 1.66 19.71 -17.89
N GLU A 79 1.99 20.98 -17.65
CA GLU A 79 2.20 21.98 -18.70
C GLU A 79 3.51 21.76 -19.48
N LYS A 80 4.46 21.00 -18.89
CA LYS A 80 5.77 20.76 -19.48
C LYS A 80 5.77 19.51 -20.37
N PRO A 81 6.49 19.52 -21.49
CA PRO A 81 6.58 18.35 -22.37
C PRO A 81 7.28 17.19 -21.67
N ALA A 82 6.76 15.97 -21.89
CA ALA A 82 7.36 14.76 -21.35
C ALA A 82 8.75 14.52 -21.95
N ARG A 83 9.74 14.30 -21.08
CA ARG A 83 11.09 13.94 -21.50
C ARG A 83 11.11 12.48 -21.96
N LYS A 84 11.80 12.22 -23.07
CA LYS A 84 11.95 10.87 -23.62
C LYS A 84 13.21 10.22 -23.04
N PHE A 85 13.02 9.20 -22.22
CA PHE A 85 14.11 8.42 -21.63
C PHE A 85 14.16 7.01 -22.21
N CYS A 86 15.36 6.46 -22.30
CA CYS A 86 15.60 5.09 -22.71
C CYS A 86 14.98 4.13 -21.70
N ALA A 87 14.16 3.17 -22.16
CA ALA A 87 13.51 2.18 -21.31
C ALA A 87 14.50 1.24 -20.59
N VAL A 88 15.74 1.14 -21.07
CA VAL A 88 16.76 0.24 -20.53
C VAL A 88 17.70 0.96 -19.55
N CYS A 89 18.23 2.13 -19.95
CA CYS A 89 19.29 2.81 -19.20
C CYS A 89 18.88 4.15 -18.58
N GLY A 90 17.67 4.66 -18.82
CA GLY A 90 17.19 5.93 -18.24
C GLY A 90 17.85 7.21 -18.79
N ILE A 91 18.76 7.10 -19.76
CA ILE A 91 19.39 8.26 -20.44
C ILE A 91 18.43 8.85 -21.49
N ILE A 92 18.58 10.13 -21.85
CA ILE A 92 17.78 10.79 -22.89
C ILE A 92 17.84 9.98 -24.20
N SER A 93 16.69 9.50 -24.66
CA SER A 93 16.59 8.68 -25.88
C SER A 93 16.54 9.55 -27.14
N LYS A 94 17.23 9.12 -28.20
CA LYS A 94 17.12 9.73 -29.54
C LYS A 94 16.20 8.94 -30.49
N TYR A 95 15.99 7.65 -30.22
CA TYR A 95 15.26 6.75 -31.10
C TYR A 95 14.01 6.19 -30.41
N CYS A 96 12.97 5.93 -31.21
CA CYS A 96 11.74 5.27 -30.78
C CYS A 96 11.48 4.05 -31.67
N CYS A 97 11.12 2.92 -31.06
CA CYS A 97 10.74 1.72 -31.79
C CYS A 97 9.34 1.90 -32.41
N THR A 98 9.24 1.70 -33.72
CA THR A 98 7.97 1.86 -34.46
C THR A 98 6.94 0.76 -34.19
N ARG A 99 7.35 -0.37 -33.59
CA ARG A 99 6.46 -1.50 -33.28
C ARG A 99 5.79 -1.36 -31.90
N CYS A 100 6.57 -1.03 -30.87
CA CYS A 100 6.11 -1.00 -29.47
C CYS A 100 6.09 0.41 -28.84
N GLY A 101 6.65 1.42 -29.52
CA GLY A 101 6.74 2.79 -28.99
C GLY A 101 7.80 2.99 -27.89
N ALA A 102 8.58 1.96 -27.56
CA ALA A 102 9.64 2.08 -26.56
C ALA A 102 10.79 2.97 -27.06
N ASN A 103 11.30 3.81 -26.16
CA ASN A 103 12.36 4.76 -26.42
C ASN A 103 13.73 4.15 -26.09
N PHE A 104 14.73 4.42 -26.94
CA PHE A 104 16.08 3.88 -26.80
C PHE A 104 17.16 4.94 -27.08
N PHE A 105 18.29 4.82 -26.38
CA PHE A 105 19.44 5.70 -26.62
C PHE A 105 20.22 5.30 -27.88
N GLN A 106 20.32 3.99 -28.15
CA GLN A 106 21.06 3.43 -29.29
C GLN A 106 20.17 2.52 -30.14
N ILE A 107 20.46 2.45 -31.43
CA ILE A 107 19.75 1.60 -32.40
C ILE A 107 19.87 0.11 -32.04
N LEU A 108 20.98 -0.34 -31.44
CA LEU A 108 21.15 -1.74 -31.06
C LEU A 108 20.04 -2.25 -30.12
N LEU A 109 19.58 -1.41 -29.18
CA LEU A 109 18.49 -1.80 -28.29
C LEU A 109 17.14 -1.91 -29.01
N THR A 110 16.96 -1.22 -30.15
CA THR A 110 15.75 -1.36 -30.96
C THR A 110 15.65 -2.72 -31.64
N SER A 111 16.75 -3.45 -31.85
CA SER A 111 16.72 -4.81 -32.41
C SER A 111 16.39 -5.85 -31.33
N MET A 112 16.82 -5.62 -30.08
CA MET A 112 16.44 -6.48 -28.95
C MET A 112 14.94 -6.44 -28.67
N SER A 113 14.31 -5.27 -28.78
CA SER A 113 12.85 -5.14 -28.64
C SER A 113 12.03 -5.80 -29.76
N ARG A 114 12.65 -6.21 -30.89
CA ARG A 114 11.94 -6.92 -31.96
C ARG A 114 11.88 -8.44 -31.77
N ARG A 115 12.56 -8.97 -30.74
CA ARG A 115 12.63 -10.41 -30.44
C ARG A 115 11.76 -10.84 -29.24
N ALA A 116 10.96 -9.92 -28.70
CA ALA A 116 10.00 -10.20 -27.63
C ALA A 116 8.59 -10.40 -28.19
#